data_AF-A0A7C1J9B6-F1
#
_entry.id   AF-A0A7C1J9B6-F1
#
_cell.length_a   1.000
_cell.length_b   1.000
_cell.length_c   1.000
_cell.angle_alpha   90.00
_cell.angle_beta   90.00
_cell.angle_gamma   90.00
#
_symmetry.space_group_name_H-M   'P 1'
#
loop_
_entity.id
_entity.type
_entity.pdbx_description
1 polymer ?
#
loop_
_entity_poly.entity_id
_entity_poly.type
_entity_poly.pdbx_seq_one_letter_code
_entity_poly.pdbx_strand_id
1 'polypeptide(L)'
;MRAILEAAESYWPALDVVFAVRPCCGARDEMQLQPNTLWHGYVYAAGAPHFAGMDEYAAPGLSVRAGLDGLTFTLDSRAFHLPAV
;
A
#
# COMPACT_ATOMS: atom_id res chain seq x y z
N MET A 1 -3.53 -2.70 11.20
CA MET A 1 -3.16 -2.89 9.79
C MET A 1 -4.36 -2.97 8.85
N ARG A 2 -5.40 -3.76 9.14
CA ARG A 2 -6.60 -3.81 8.29
C ARG A 2 -7.21 -2.42 7.99
N ALA A 3 -7.36 -1.57 9.00
CA ALA A 3 -7.91 -0.23 8.82
C ALA A 3 -7.09 0.68 7.88
N ILE A 4 -5.76 0.50 7.77
CA ILE A 4 -4.94 1.32 6.87
C ILE A 4 -5.01 0.81 5.43
N LEU A 5 -5.12 -0.50 5.23
CA LEU A 5 -5.39 -1.10 3.92
C LEU A 5 -6.76 -0.67 3.37
N GLU A 6 -7.79 -0.67 4.23
CA GLU A 6 -9.12 -0.17 3.86
C GLU A 6 -9.15 1.34 3.59
N ALA A 7 -8.16 2.09 4.10
CA ALA A 7 -7.98 3.52 3.88
C ALA A 7 -6.96 3.85 2.78
N ALA A 8 -6.51 2.85 2.02
CA ALA A 8 -5.65 3.07 0.85
C ALA A 8 -6.43 3.79 -0.26
N GLU A 9 -5.82 4.82 -0.84
CA GLU A 9 -6.51 5.73 -1.77
C GLU A 9 -5.91 5.71 -3.18
N SER A 10 -4.60 5.52 -3.30
CA SER A 10 -3.89 5.61 -4.59
C SER A 10 -2.65 4.73 -4.61
N TYR A 11 -2.19 4.44 -5.83
CA TYR A 11 -1.00 3.66 -6.09
C TYR A 11 -0.09 4.41 -7.06
N TRP A 12 1.20 4.49 -6.77
CA TRP A 12 2.21 5.08 -7.64
C TRP A 12 3.03 3.97 -8.32
N PRO A 13 2.74 3.62 -9.59
CA PRO A 13 3.30 2.43 -10.22
C PRO A 13 4.81 2.48 -10.40
N ALA A 14 5.37 3.68 -10.62
CA ALA A 14 6.79 3.85 -10.86
C ALA A 14 7.66 3.45 -9.67
N LEU A 15 7.12 3.56 -8.45
CA LEU A 15 7.83 3.29 -7.21
C LEU A 15 7.29 2.06 -6.46
N ASP A 16 6.21 1.45 -6.95
CA ASP A 16 5.46 0.39 -6.27
C ASP A 16 5.00 0.81 -4.86
N VAL A 17 4.35 1.97 -4.76
CA VAL A 17 3.92 2.56 -3.48
C VAL A 17 2.42 2.77 -3.43
N VAL A 18 1.82 2.30 -2.35
CA VAL A 18 0.44 2.58 -1.96
C VAL A 18 0.42 3.71 -0.95
N PHE A 19 -0.47 4.68 -1.18
CA PHE A 19 -0.74 5.75 -0.24
C PHE A 19 -2.06 5.52 0.48
N ALA A 20 -2.06 5.74 1.78
CA ALA A 20 -3.26 5.72 2.61
C ALA A 20 -3.31 6.97 3.48
N VAL A 21 -4.52 7.41 3.81
CA VAL A 21 -4.74 8.53 4.74
C VAL A 21 -5.39 7.99 6.01
N ARG A 22 -4.73 8.16 7.15
CA ARG A 22 -5.26 7.68 8.44
C ARG A 22 -6.56 8.41 8.77
N PRO A 23 -7.70 7.70 8.97
CA PRO A 23 -8.97 8.35 9.29
C PRO A 23 -8.96 9.13 10.61
N CYS A 24 -8.08 8.79 11.56
CA CYS A 24 -8.05 9.42 12.88
C CYS A 24 -7.36 10.80 12.89
N CYS A 25 -6.42 11.06 11.98
CA CYS A 25 -5.59 12.27 12.04
C CYS A 25 -5.23 12.88 10.68
N GLY A 26 -5.64 12.26 9.57
CA GLY A 26 -5.32 12.72 8.22
C GLY A 26 -3.84 12.55 7.83
N ALA A 27 -3.03 11.89 8.67
CA ALA A 27 -1.64 11.62 8.34
C ALA A 27 -1.56 10.65 7.15
N ARG A 28 -0.61 10.91 6.25
CA ARG A 28 -0.34 10.05 5.10
C ARG A 28 0.59 8.92 5.51
N ASP A 29 0.24 7.71 5.12
CA ASP A 29 1.08 6.53 5.17
C ASP A 29 1.49 6.10 3.77
N GLU A 30 2.67 5.53 3.70
CA GLU A 30 3.25 5.01 2.47
C GLU A 30 3.60 3.56 2.72
N MET A 31 3.18 2.69 1.82
CA MET A 31 3.21 1.25 2.02
C MET A 31 3.57 0.55 0.73
N GLN A 32 4.21 -0.60 0.84
CA GLN A 32 4.35 -1.54 -0.27
C GLN A 32 3.54 -2.79 0.05
N LEU A 33 2.71 -3.22 -0.90
CA LEU A 33 1.87 -4.40 -0.74
C LEU A 33 2.47 -5.59 -1.47
N GLN A 34 2.61 -6.70 -0.76
CA GLN A 34 3.05 -7.96 -1.33
C GLN A 34 2.06 -9.08 -0.94
N PRO A 35 2.07 -10.22 -1.62
CA PRO A 35 1.24 -11.35 -1.21
C PRO A 35 1.50 -11.72 0.26
N ASN A 36 0.45 -11.72 1.07
CA ASN A 36 0.44 -11.99 2.52
C ASN A 36 1.22 -11.02 3.42
N THR A 37 1.80 -9.94 2.89
CA THR A 37 2.69 -9.05 3.65
C THR A 37 2.48 -7.59 3.26
N LEU A 38 2.61 -6.70 4.24
CA LEU A 38 2.63 -5.26 4.04
C LEU A 38 3.90 -4.68 4.66
N TRP A 39 4.56 -3.80 3.93
CA TRP A 39 5.70 -3.03 4.41
C TRP A 39 5.28 -1.59 4.60
N HIS A 40 5.41 -1.07 5.82
CA HIS A 40 5.24 0.37 6.07
C HIS A 40 6.58 1.06 5.86
N GLY A 41 6.60 2.20 5.20
CA GLY A 41 7.86 2.90 4.91
C GLY A 41 7.61 4.33 4.47
N TYR A 42 8.54 4.87 3.68
CA TYR A 42 8.41 6.19 3.10
C TYR A 42 9.27 6.34 1.83
N VAL A 43 8.90 7.31 1.01
CA VAL A 43 9.56 7.75 -0.21
C VAL A 43 10.29 9.04 0.12
N TYR A 44 11.61 9.06 -0.09
CA TYR A 44 12.37 10.29 0.08
C TYR A 44 12.00 11.32 -0.99
N ALA A 45 12.26 12.61 -0.71
CA ALA A 45 12.07 13.69 -1.68
C ALA A 45 12.79 13.47 -3.03
N ALA A 46 13.81 12.61 -3.08
CA ALA A 46 14.51 12.20 -4.30
C ALA A 46 13.76 11.12 -5.13
N GLY A 47 12.57 10.68 -4.70
CA GLY A 47 11.73 9.71 -5.41
C GLY A 47 12.16 8.25 -5.22
N ALA A 48 13.06 7.94 -4.29
CA ALA A 48 13.46 6.58 -4.00
C ALA A 48 12.60 5.99 -2.87
N PRO A 49 11.92 4.84 -3.09
CA PRO A 49 11.18 4.13 -2.05
C PRO A 49 12.14 3.44 -1.08
N HIS A 50 11.93 3.62 0.22
CA HIS A 50 12.67 2.92 1.26
C HIS A 50 11.73 2.09 2.13
N PHE A 51 11.53 0.84 1.71
CA PHE A 51 10.73 -0.16 2.45
C PHE A 51 11.59 -1.28 3.03
N ALA A 52 12.78 -1.56 2.46
CA ALA A 52 13.66 -2.61 2.94
C ALA A 52 14.20 -2.28 4.35
N GLY A 53 13.90 -3.14 5.32
CA GLY A 53 14.30 -2.98 6.73
C GLY A 53 13.38 -2.09 7.57
N MET A 54 12.25 -1.68 7.01
CA MET A 54 11.19 -0.99 7.76
C MET A 54 10.20 -1.99 8.37
N ASP A 55 9.15 -1.49 9.03
CA ASP A 55 8.18 -2.33 9.72
C ASP A 55 7.42 -3.23 8.74
N GLU A 56 7.70 -4.53 8.84
CA GLU A 56 6.98 -5.59 8.14
C GLU A 56 5.78 -6.04 8.98
N TYR A 57 4.62 -6.15 8.34
CA TYR A 57 3.40 -6.63 8.95
C TYR A 57 2.82 -7.80 8.16
N ALA A 58 2.56 -8.90 8.86
CA ALA A 58 1.82 -10.01 8.29
C ALA A 58 0.38 -9.59 7.96
N ALA A 59 -0.04 -9.86 6.72
CA ALA A 59 -1.39 -9.65 6.22
C ALA A 59 -1.91 -10.93 5.54
N PRO A 60 -2.18 -12.02 6.29
CA PRO A 60 -2.58 -13.30 5.69
C PRO A 60 -3.82 -13.15 4.79
N GLY A 61 -3.77 -13.76 3.61
CA GLY A 61 -4.86 -13.69 2.63
C GLY A 61 -4.85 -12.42 1.77
N LEU A 62 -3.87 -11.53 1.95
CA LEU A 62 -3.62 -10.43 1.03
C LEU A 62 -3.13 -10.97 -0.32
N SER A 63 -3.89 -10.72 -1.38
CA SER A 63 -3.44 -10.92 -2.75
C SER A 63 -3.31 -9.56 -3.45
N VAL A 64 -2.30 -9.40 -4.30
CA VAL A 64 -1.97 -8.12 -4.93
C VAL A 64 -1.73 -8.34 -6.41
N ARG A 65 -2.29 -7.47 -7.24
CA ARG A 65 -2.07 -7.43 -8.68
C ARG A 65 -1.88 -5.97 -9.10
N ALA A 66 -0.64 -5.59 -9.34
CA ALA A 66 -0.29 -4.31 -9.93
C ALA A 66 -0.43 -4.33 -11.46
N GLY A 67 -0.77 -3.18 -12.03
CA GLY A 67 -0.84 -2.92 -13.46
C GLY A 67 -0.57 -1.45 -13.75
N LEU A 68 -0.56 -1.10 -15.04
CA LEU A 68 -0.34 0.29 -15.47
C LEU A 68 -1.46 1.24 -15.03
N ASP A 69 -2.69 0.73 -14.93
CA ASP A 69 -3.87 1.54 -14.56
C ASP A 69 -4.09 1.64 -13.05
N GLY A 70 -3.31 0.92 -12.25
CA GLY A 70 -3.48 0.90 -10.79
C GLY A 70 -3.09 -0.43 -10.15
N LEU A 71 -3.47 -0.58 -8.89
CA LEU A 71 -3.26 -1.78 -8.10
C LEU A 71 -4.59 -2.32 -7.60
N THR A 72 -4.83 -3.60 -7.85
CA THR A 72 -5.96 -4.31 -7.26
C THR A 72 -5.44 -5.24 -6.18
N PHE A 73 -6.03 -5.19 -4.99
CA PHE A 73 -5.71 -6.15 -3.93
C PHE A 73 -6.98 -6.76 -3.34
N THR A 74 -6.85 -7.97 -2.80
CA THR A 74 -7.94 -8.62 -2.06
C THR A 74 -7.53 -8.83 -0.62
N LEU A 75 -8.40 -8.51 0.32
CA LEU A 75 -8.25 -8.79 1.73
C LEU A 75 -9.60 -9.31 2.26
N ASP A 76 -9.58 -10.40 3.03
CA ASP A 76 -10.80 -11.01 3.60
C ASP A 76 -11.91 -11.26 2.56
N SER A 77 -11.55 -11.76 1.37
CA SER A 77 -12.45 -11.98 0.21
C SER A 77 -13.07 -10.71 -0.41
N ARG A 78 -12.64 -9.52 0.01
CA ARG A 78 -13.07 -8.24 -0.58
C ARG A 78 -11.97 -7.69 -1.48
N ALA A 79 -12.34 -7.34 -2.72
CA ALA A 79 -11.44 -6.69 -3.66
C ALA A 79 -11.49 -5.16 -3.51
N PHE A 80 -10.32 -4.55 -3.62
CA PHE A 80 -10.10 -3.12 -3.59
C PHE A 80 -9.31 -2.75 -4.84
N HIS A 81 -9.60 -1.59 -5.41
CA HIS A 81 -8.88 -1.06 -6.56
C HIS A 81 -8.37 0.34 -6.21
N LEU A 82 -7.06 0.52 -6.39
CA LEU A 82 -6.36 1.78 -6.19
C LEU A 82 -5.96 2.32 -7.56
N PRO A 83 -6.40 3.52 -7.93
CA PRO A 83 -6.01 4.13 -9.20
C PRO A 83 -4.52 4.47 -9.22
N ALA A 84 -3.90 4.36 -10.40
CA ALA A 84 -2.56 4.86 -10.63
C ALA A 84 -2.52 6.40 -10.56
N VAL A 85 -1.50 6.95 -9.90
CA VAL A 85 -1.19 8.39 -9.83
C VAL A 85 0.24 8.70 -10.26
#